data_AF-A0A661D0N3-F1
#
_entry.id   AF-A0A661D0N3-F1
#
_cell.length_a   1.000
_cell.length_b   1.000
_cell.length_c   1.000
_cell.angle_alpha   90.00
_cell.angle_beta   90.00
_cell.angle_gamma   90.00
#
_symmetry.space_group_name_H-M   'P 1'
#
loop_
_entity.id
_entity.type
_entity.pdbx_description
1 polymer ?
#
loop_
_entity_poly.entity_id
_entity_poly.type
_entity_poly.pdbx_seq_one_letter_code
_entity_poly.pdbx_strand_id
1 'polypeptide(L)' 'METLKQVAITAISKLPDTAKFHDISAVLDQIKPEIDIATQHETMETVSFLEAAKDYIGSLEGPEDLSTNKAYMKGYGQ' A
#
# COMPACT_ATOMS: atom_id res chain seq x y z
N MET A 1 -20.73 19.69 1.07
CA MET A 1 -19.48 19.49 0.30
C MET A 1 -19.81 18.64 -0.90
N GLU A 2 -19.47 19.12 -2.09
CA GLU A 2 -19.60 18.31 -3.29
C GLU A 2 -18.49 17.24 -3.29
N THR A 3 -18.82 15.97 -3.53
CA THR A 3 -17.84 14.89 -3.49
C THR A 3 -17.15 14.74 -4.84
N LEU A 4 -15.91 14.24 -4.87
CA LEU A 4 -15.18 13.96 -6.11
C LEU A 4 -16.00 13.08 -7.08
N LYS A 5 -16.74 12.10 -6.53
CA LYS A 5 -17.66 11.26 -7.29
C LYS A 5 -18.77 12.08 -7.96
N GLN A 6 -19.35 13.05 -7.24
CA GLN A 6 -20.39 13.92 -7.77
C GLN A 6 -19.87 14.78 -8.93
N VAL A 7 -18.65 15.31 -8.79
CA VAL A 7 -17.97 16.13 -9.81
C VAL A 7 -17.68 15.29 -11.06
N ALA A 8 -17.14 14.08 -10.90
CA ALA A 8 -16.85 13.17 -11.99
C ALA A 8 -18.11 12.78 -12.78
N ILE A 9 -19.20 12.43 -12.08
CA ILE A 9 -20.48 12.10 -12.72
C ILE A 9 -21.03 13.31 -13.49
N THR A 10 -20.95 14.50 -12.91
CA THR A 10 -21.44 15.74 -13.56
C THR A 10 -20.64 16.09 -14.81
N ALA A 11 -19.33 15.84 -14.82
CA ALA A 11 -18.48 16.09 -15.98
C ALA A 11 -18.72 15.07 -17.10
N ILE A 12 -18.89 13.78 -16.76
CA ILE A 12 -19.22 12.73 -17.75
C ILE A 12 -20.58 13.01 -18.39
N SER A 13 -21.58 13.47 -17.63
CA SER A 13 -22.91 13.80 -18.16
C SER A 13 -22.94 14.99 -19.13
N LYS A 14 -21.87 15.78 -19.23
CA LYS A 14 -21.75 16.88 -20.20
C LYS A 14 -21.14 16.43 -21.53
N LEU A 15 -20.65 15.19 -21.61
CA LEU A 15 -20.11 14.64 -22.86
C LEU A 15 -21.26 14.33 -23.84
N PRO A 16 -21.01 14.46 -25.16
CA PRO A 16 -22.00 14.07 -26.16
C PRO A 16 -22.22 12.56 -26.16
N ASP A 17 -23.42 12.10 -26.55
CA ASP A 17 -23.77 10.68 -26.61
C ASP A 17 -22.91 9.88 -27.62
N THR A 18 -22.18 10.57 -28.50
CA THR A 18 -21.22 9.99 -29.44
C THR A 18 -19.81 9.80 -28.87
N ALA A 19 -19.58 10.29 -27.64
CA ALA A 19 -18.28 10.23 -26.98
C ALA A 19 -17.79 8.78 -26.85
N LYS A 20 -16.50 8.58 -27.10
CA LYS A 20 -15.82 7.30 -26.96
C LYS A 20 -15.18 7.22 -25.59
N PHE A 21 -14.76 6.00 -25.23
CA PHE A 21 -14.10 5.74 -23.96
C PHE A 21 -12.87 6.64 -23.71
N HIS A 22 -12.13 6.98 -24.77
CA HIS A 22 -10.98 7.88 -24.69
C HIS A 22 -11.35 9.29 -24.23
N ASP A 23 -12.52 9.80 -24.62
CA ASP A 23 -13.00 11.13 -24.24
C ASP A 23 -13.36 11.15 -22.74
N ILE A 24 -13.93 10.05 -22.24
CA ILE A 24 -14.23 9.88 -20.81
C ILE A 24 -12.93 9.84 -20.00
N SER A 25 -11.91 9.12 -20.46
CA SER A 25 -10.60 9.08 -19.80
C SER A 25 -9.98 10.47 -19.71
N ALA A 26 -10.00 11.23 -20.81
CA ALA A 26 -9.44 12.58 -20.85
C ALA A 26 -10.13 13.54 -19.87
N VAL A 27 -11.44 13.42 -19.68
CA VAL A 27 -12.18 14.22 -18.69
C VAL A 27 -11.83 13.80 -17.26
N LEU A 28 -11.72 12.50 -17.00
CA LEU A 28 -11.36 12.00 -15.67
C LEU A 28 -9.93 12.34 -15.28
N ASP A 29 -9.00 12.35 -16.23
CA ASP A 29 -7.61 12.76 -15.98
C ASP A 29 -7.51 14.24 -15.57
N GLN A 30 -8.41 15.10 -16.04
CA GLN A 30 -8.48 16.51 -15.64
C GLN A 30 -9.09 16.71 -14.25
N ILE A 31 -9.92 15.77 -13.79
CA ILE A 31 -10.58 15.79 -12.48
C ILE A 31 -9.78 14.98 -11.45
N LYS A 32 -8.79 14.21 -11.92
CA LYS A 32 -7.90 13.45 -11.06
C LYS A 32 -7.27 14.45 -10.10
N PRO A 33 -7.55 14.34 -8.78
CA PRO A 33 -6.73 15.06 -7.83
C PRO A 33 -5.30 14.62 -8.10
N GLU A 34 -4.34 15.53 -8.08
CA GLU A 34 -2.95 15.14 -7.91
C GLU A 34 -2.94 14.21 -6.70
N ILE A 35 -2.92 12.90 -6.97
CA ILE A 35 -2.40 11.96 -6.01
C ILE A 35 -0.93 12.31 -6.11
N ASP A 36 -0.53 13.28 -5.31
CA ASP A 36 0.81 13.35 -4.82
C ASP A 36 1.09 11.94 -4.33
N ILE A 37 1.81 11.16 -5.12
CA ILE A 37 2.43 9.93 -4.64
C ILE A 37 3.37 10.31 -3.45
N ALA A 38 3.65 11.60 -3.27
CA ALA A 38 4.25 12.22 -2.10
C ALA A 38 3.36 12.28 -0.82
N THR A 39 2.04 12.09 -0.87
CA THR A 39 1.16 12.15 0.33
C THR A 39 0.60 10.80 0.79
N GLN A 40 1.10 9.68 0.28
CA GLN A 40 1.07 8.40 1.02
C GLN A 40 2.29 8.21 1.93
N HIS A 41 3.11 9.24 2.09
CA HIS A 41 3.75 9.44 3.38
C HIS A 41 2.69 10.02 4.32
N GLU A 42 1.74 9.18 4.77
CA GLU A 42 1.48 9.17 6.21
C GLU A 42 2.85 9.25 6.86
N THR A 43 2.99 9.99 7.96
CA THR A 43 4.17 9.89 8.80
C THR A 43 4.32 8.44 9.25
N MET A 44 4.81 7.56 8.38
CA MET A 44 5.56 6.39 8.73
C MET A 44 6.76 7.05 9.37
N GLU A 45 6.65 7.29 10.68
CA GLU A 45 7.82 7.28 11.53
C GLU A 45 8.71 6.20 10.97
N THR A 46 9.94 6.55 10.63
CA THR A 46 10.91 5.59 10.16
C THR A 46 11.17 4.65 11.34
N VAL A 47 10.30 3.65 11.50
CA VAL A 47 10.36 2.71 12.59
C VAL A 47 11.54 1.82 12.25
N SER A 48 12.49 1.73 13.17
CA SER A 48 13.58 0.79 12.99
C SER A 48 12.99 -0.62 12.86
N PHE A 49 13.67 -1.50 12.11
CA PHE A 49 13.23 -2.89 11.98
C PHE A 49 13.05 -3.57 13.34
N LEU A 50 13.85 -3.17 14.34
CA LEU A 50 13.74 -3.62 15.71
C LEU A 50 12.40 -3.20 16.35
N GLU A 51 12.01 -1.94 16.20
CA GLU A 51 10.74 -1.44 16.74
C GLU A 51 9.54 -2.11 16.05
N ALA A 52 9.63 -2.36 14.74
CA ALA A 52 8.59 -3.09 14.00
C ALA A 52 8.48 -4.56 14.43
N ALA A 53 9.59 -5.18 14.84
CA ALA A 53 9.64 -6.58 15.27
C ALA A 53 9.38 -6.77 16.77
N LYS A 54 9.31 -5.68 17.56
CA LYS A 54 9.26 -5.72 19.03
C LYS A 54 8.16 -6.62 19.59
N ASP A 55 6.97 -6.56 19.00
CA ASP A 55 5.82 -7.36 19.44
C ASP A 55 5.93 -8.84 19.05
N TYR A 56 6.88 -9.19 18.18
CA TYR A 56 7.13 -10.56 17.73
C TYR A 56 8.35 -11.19 18.44
N ILE A 57 9.25 -10.39 19.03
CA ILE A 57 10.42 -10.89 19.77
C ILE A 57 9.94 -11.60 21.05
N GLY A 58 10.16 -12.92 21.12
CA GLY A 58 9.80 -13.75 22.27
C GLY A 58 8.33 -14.15 22.34
N SER A 59 7.49 -13.69 21.41
CA SER A 59 6.06 -14.01 21.34
C SER A 59 5.76 -15.36 20.68
N LEU A 60 6.77 -15.98 20.08
CA LEU A 60 6.70 -17.32 19.50
C LEU A 60 7.27 -18.33 20.50
N GLU A 61 6.41 -19.20 21.01
CA GLU A 61 6.84 -20.44 21.65
C GLU A 61 7.42 -21.37 20.57
N GLY A 62 8.75 -21.46 20.55
CA GLY A 62 9.50 -22.34 19.68
C GLY A 62 9.99 -23.60 20.41
N PRO A 63 10.56 -24.56 19.68
CA PRO A 63 11.28 -25.67 20.30
C PRO A 63 12.36 -25.17 21.25
N GLU A 64 12.63 -25.97 22.29
CA GLU A 64 13.67 -25.74 23.29
C GLU A 64 15.03 -25.47 22.64
N ASP A 65 15.92 -24.78 23.37
CA ASP A 65 17.19 -24.22 22.93
C ASP A 65 17.87 -24.94 21.74
N LEU A 66 17.66 -24.38 20.55
CA LEU A 66 18.24 -24.87 19.30
C LEU A 66 19.77 -24.72 19.25
N SER A 67 20.39 -23.94 20.14
CA SER A 67 21.85 -23.80 20.21
C SER A 67 22.53 -25.08 20.71
N THR A 68 21.81 -25.93 21.44
CA THR A 68 22.32 -27.23 21.89
C THR A 68 22.02 -28.36 20.90
N ASN A 69 21.06 -28.17 20.00
CA ASN A 69 20.69 -29.16 18.99
C ASN A 69 21.61 -29.07 17.76
N LYS A 70 22.76 -29.75 17.84
CA LYS A 70 23.76 -29.83 16.76
C LYS A 70 23.21 -30.34 15.42
N ALA A 71 22.10 -31.08 15.43
CA ALA A 71 21.45 -31.54 14.20
C ALA A 71 20.79 -30.38 13.43
N TYR A 72 20.36 -29.32 14.12
CA TYR A 72 19.66 -28.17 13.54
C TYR A 72 20.58 -27.27 12.70
N MET A 73 21.89 -27.27 12.99
CA MET A 73 22.88 -26.52 12.21
C MET A 73 23.45 -27.31 11.02
N LYS A 74 22.99 -28.54 10.79
CA LYS A 74 23.51 -29.37 9.70
C LYS A 74 23.07 -28.82 8.35
N GLY A 75 24.03 -28.40 7.53
CA GLY A 75 23.79 -27.86 6.18
C GLY A 75 23.71 -26.34 6.10
N TYR A 76 23.82 -25.62 7.21
CA TYR A 76 23.99 -24.17 7.18
C TYR A 76 25.39 -23.80 6.64
N GLY A 77 25.44 -22.97 5.59
CA GLY A 77 26.69 -22.45 5.02
C GLY A 77 27.44 -23.40 4.07
N GLN A 78 26.76 -24.45 3.58
CA GLN A 78 27.24 -25.28 2.46
C GLN A 78 26.81 -24.72 1.11
#